data_AF-A0A7J2KAG0-F1
#
_entry.id   AF-A0A7J2KAG0-F1
#
_cell.length_a   1.000
_cell.length_b   1.000
_cell.length_c   1.000
_cell.angle_alpha   90.00
_cell.angle_beta   90.00
_cell.angle_gamma   90.00
#
_symmetry.space_group_name_H-M   'P 1'
#
loop_
_entity.id
_entity.type
_entity.pdbx_description
1 polymer ?
#
loop_
_entity_poly.entity_id
_entity_poly.type
_entity_poly.pdbx_seq_one_letter_code
_entity_poly.pdbx_strand_id
1 'polypeptide(L)'
;MSPKGYDPIELTRITEKIVVKDNLRKYYRIARPGRWYGGICAADCVGCNLRCVFCWSNYPRDKPDKAGKFYSPIEVYTSLRNCALKYSYDKIRISGNEPTIGRRHLL
;
A
#
# COMPACT_ATOMS: atom_id res chain seq x y z
N MET A 1 -24.34 0.02 20.75
CA MET A 1 -25.01 -0.06 19.43
C MET A 1 -23.92 -0.24 18.39
N SER A 2 -23.88 -1.38 17.68
CA SER A 2 -23.01 -1.51 16.50
C SER A 2 -23.39 -0.43 15.49
N PRO A 3 -22.43 0.25 14.84
CA PRO A 3 -22.75 1.30 13.88
C PRO A 3 -23.63 0.72 12.76
N LYS A 4 -24.81 1.33 12.55
CA LYS A 4 -25.66 1.06 11.40
C LYS A 4 -24.98 1.67 10.17
N GLY A 5 -24.12 0.92 9.50
CA GLY A 5 -23.54 1.31 8.21
C GLY A 5 -22.03 1.16 8.11
N TYR A 6 -21.47 1.77 7.07
CA TYR A 6 -20.04 1.78 6.79
C TYR A 6 -19.31 2.75 7.72
N ASP A 7 -18.39 2.24 8.53
CA ASP A 7 -17.52 3.01 9.40
C ASP A 7 -16.05 2.91 8.91
N PRO A 8 -15.49 3.98 8.32
CA PRO A 8 -14.11 3.97 7.83
C PRO A 8 -13.07 3.88 8.95
N ILE A 9 -13.39 4.33 10.16
CA ILE A 9 -12.45 4.29 11.29
C ILE A 9 -12.35 2.88 11.84
N GLU A 10 -13.48 2.19 12.01
CA GLU A 10 -13.46 0.80 12.43
C GLU A 10 -12.82 -0.09 11.35
N LEU A 11 -13.12 0.17 10.08
CA LEU A 11 -12.49 -0.55 8.98
C LEU A 11 -10.98 -0.29 8.89
N THR A 12 -10.50 0.91 9.24
CA THR A 12 -9.06 1.18 9.40
C THR A 12 -8.45 0.24 10.43
N ARG A 13 -9.04 0.11 11.63
CA ARG A 13 -8.52 -0.76 12.69
C ARG A 13 -8.47 -2.23 12.28
N ILE A 14 -9.53 -2.72 11.63
CA ILE A 14 -9.59 -4.10 11.13
C ILE A 14 -8.55 -4.31 10.02
N THR A 15 -8.47 -3.38 9.07
CA THR A 15 -7.52 -3.47 7.95
C THR A 15 -6.08 -3.44 8.45
N GLU A 16 -5.75 -2.58 9.41
CA GLU A 16 -4.41 -2.48 10.00
C GLU A 16 -3.94 -3.81 10.59
N LYS A 17 -4.80 -4.51 11.35
CA LYS A 17 -4.51 -5.85 11.90
C LYS A 17 -4.22 -6.90 10.81
N ILE A 18 -4.75 -6.71 9.60
CA ILE A 18 -4.58 -7.64 8.47
C ILE A 18 -3.31 -7.33 7.68
N VAL A 19 -2.98 -6.05 7.51
CA VAL A 19 -1.94 -5.59 6.58
C VAL A 19 -0.66 -5.14 7.25
N VAL A 20 -0.63 -5.04 8.58
CA VAL A 20 0.55 -4.67 9.37
C VAL A 20 0.88 -5.79 10.36
N LYS A 21 2.17 -6.11 10.48
CA LYS A 21 2.70 -7.02 11.50
C LYS A 21 4.00 -6.43 12.03
N ASP A 22 4.01 -6.00 13.29
CA ASP A 22 5.13 -5.25 13.88
C ASP A 22 5.47 -4.01 13.05
N ASN A 23 6.67 -3.96 12.44
CA ASN A 23 7.07 -2.91 11.49
C ASN A 23 6.94 -3.34 10.02
N LEU A 24 6.47 -4.55 9.76
CA LEU A 24 6.24 -5.07 8.41
C LEU A 24 4.86 -4.64 7.90
N ARG A 25 4.77 -4.48 6.58
CA ARG A 25 3.51 -4.15 5.91
C ARG A 25 3.31 -4.95 4.63
N LYS A 26 2.06 -5.30 4.33
CA LYS A 26 1.68 -5.97 3.09
C LYS A 26 1.75 -5.04 1.89
N TYR A 27 2.48 -5.48 0.87
CA TYR A 27 2.49 -4.89 -0.47
C TYR A 27 2.05 -5.89 -1.51
N TYR A 28 1.28 -5.41 -2.48
CA TYR A 28 0.87 -6.19 -3.64
C TYR A 28 1.98 -6.19 -4.70
N ARG A 29 2.64 -5.04 -4.89
CA ARG A 29 3.74 -4.81 -5.84
C ARG A 29 4.69 -3.75 -5.25
N ILE A 30 5.99 -3.78 -5.54
CA ILE A 30 6.98 -3.00 -4.76
C ILE A 30 8.00 -2.25 -5.61
N ALA A 31 8.13 -2.61 -6.89
CA ALA A 31 9.11 -2.01 -7.79
C ALA A 31 8.51 -1.93 -9.19
N ARG A 32 7.50 -1.07 -9.37
CA ARG A 32 6.91 -0.83 -10.68
C ARG A 32 7.41 0.49 -11.27
N PRO A 33 8.17 0.47 -12.38
CA PRO A 33 8.45 1.68 -13.12
C PRO A 33 7.17 2.18 -13.80
N GLY A 34 7.01 3.51 -13.85
CA GLY A 34 5.95 4.18 -14.58
C GLY A 34 6.49 5.44 -15.24
N ARG A 35 5.96 5.77 -16.42
CA ARG A 35 6.36 6.96 -17.19
C ARG A 35 5.69 8.26 -16.70
N TRP A 36 4.79 8.15 -15.73
CA TRP A 36 4.06 9.28 -15.17
C TRP A 36 4.98 10.26 -14.45
N TYR A 37 4.64 11.55 -14.50
CA TYR A 37 5.36 12.63 -13.80
C TYR A 37 6.86 12.74 -14.15
N GLY A 38 7.21 12.41 -15.40
CA GLY A 38 8.61 12.39 -15.86
C GLY A 38 9.38 11.13 -15.46
N GLY A 39 8.70 10.10 -14.97
CA GLY A 39 9.32 8.86 -14.48
C GLY A 39 9.17 8.70 -12.98
N ILE A 40 8.61 7.57 -12.54
CA ILE A 40 8.40 7.27 -11.12
C ILE A 40 8.42 5.76 -10.89
N CYS A 41 9.08 5.30 -9.83
CA CYS A 41 8.92 3.93 -9.34
C CYS A 41 7.90 3.87 -8.21
N ALA A 42 6.97 2.93 -8.28
CA ALA A 42 5.87 2.83 -7.34
C ALA A 42 5.78 1.44 -6.69
N ALA A 43 5.39 1.45 -5.42
CA ALA A 43 4.90 0.29 -4.69
C ALA A 43 3.40 0.45 -4.47
N ASP A 44 2.65 -0.64 -4.55
CA ASP A 44 1.22 -0.69 -4.32
C ASP A 44 0.96 -1.45 -3.01
N CYS A 45 0.55 -0.72 -1.96
CA CYS A 45 0.21 -1.30 -0.66
C CYS A 45 -1.09 -2.12 -0.74
N VAL A 46 -1.32 -3.00 0.23
CA VAL A 46 -2.55 -3.78 0.39
C VAL A 46 -3.45 -3.14 1.46
N GLY A 47 -4.76 -3.20 1.25
CA GLY A 47 -5.76 -2.76 2.24
C GLY A 47 -6.09 -1.28 2.19
N CYS A 48 -7.39 -0.98 2.12
CA CYS A 48 -7.94 0.37 2.17
C CYS A 48 -9.10 0.40 3.16
N ASN A 49 -9.24 1.50 3.87
CA ASN A 49 -10.43 1.74 4.69
C ASN A 49 -11.60 2.29 3.86
N LEU A 50 -11.41 2.65 2.58
CA LEU A 50 -12.45 3.08 1.67
C LEU A 50 -13.02 1.94 0.81
N ARG A 51 -14.27 2.08 0.38
CA ARG A 51 -14.99 1.16 -0.53
C ARG A 51 -15.48 1.88 -1.78
N CYS A 52 -14.60 2.66 -2.38
CA CYS A 52 -14.90 3.41 -3.61
C CYS A 52 -15.27 2.46 -4.75
N VAL A 53 -16.49 2.59 -5.28
CA VAL A 53 -17.02 1.75 -6.37
C VAL A 53 -16.21 1.86 -7.67
N PHE A 54 -15.52 2.98 -7.86
CA PHE A 54 -14.70 3.28 -9.03
C PHE A 54 -13.20 2.96 -8.83
N CYS A 55 -12.81 2.41 -7.68
CA CYS A 55 -11.38 2.20 -7.39
C CYS A 55 -10.81 0.99 -8.15
N TRP A 56 -9.71 1.24 -8.86
CA TRP A 56 -9.00 0.28 -9.72
C TRP A 56 -8.25 -0.83 -8.97
N SER A 57 -8.02 -0.66 -7.67
CA SER A 57 -7.22 -1.60 -6.87
C SER A 57 -7.88 -2.99 -6.78
N ASN A 58 -9.22 -3.05 -6.70
CA ASN A 58 -10.02 -4.28 -6.71
C ASN A 58 -9.53 -5.36 -5.72
N TYR A 59 -8.86 -6.42 -6.18
CA TYR A 59 -8.50 -7.60 -5.38
C TYR A 59 -7.72 -7.28 -4.08
N PRO A 60 -6.56 -6.57 -4.09
CA PRO A 60 -5.85 -6.18 -2.87
C PRO A 60 -6.61 -5.20 -1.94
N ARG A 61 -7.69 -4.57 -2.40
CA ARG A 61 -8.59 -3.78 -1.55
C ARG A 61 -9.59 -4.69 -0.82
N ASP A 62 -10.21 -5.61 -1.56
CA ASP A 62 -11.37 -6.39 -1.10
C ASP A 62 -11.01 -7.71 -0.43
N LYS A 63 -9.80 -8.23 -0.69
CA LYS A 63 -9.25 -9.47 -0.09
C LYS A 63 -7.85 -9.23 0.52
N PRO A 64 -7.70 -8.26 1.46
CA PRO A 64 -6.39 -7.90 2.01
C PRO A 64 -5.72 -9.02 2.83
N ASP A 65 -6.52 -9.96 3.33
CA ASP A 65 -6.07 -11.17 4.02
C ASP A 65 -5.32 -12.12 3.07
N LYS A 66 -5.73 -12.18 1.80
CA LYS A 66 -5.19 -13.09 0.77
C LYS A 66 -4.19 -12.45 -0.19
N ALA A 67 -4.14 -11.12 -0.23
CA ALA A 67 -3.30 -10.39 -1.17
C ALA A 67 -1.93 -9.97 -0.59
N GLY A 68 -0.91 -10.00 -1.45
CA GLY A 68 0.41 -9.42 -1.18
C GLY A 68 1.28 -10.21 -0.21
N LYS A 69 2.44 -9.64 0.13
CA LYS A 69 3.42 -10.19 1.07
C LYS A 69 3.91 -9.10 2.01
N PHE A 70 4.39 -9.48 3.19
CA PHE A 70 4.93 -8.55 4.18
C PHE A 70 6.36 -8.15 3.84
N TYR A 71 6.65 -6.86 3.98
CA TYR A 71 7.97 -6.27 3.78
C TYR A 71 8.27 -5.27 4.89
N SER A 72 9.54 -5.18 5.26
CA SER A 72 10.06 -4.12 6.11
C SER A 72 10.18 -2.80 5.35
N PRO A 73 10.25 -1.65 6.04
CA PRO A 73 10.43 -0.35 5.39
C PRO A 73 11.68 -0.32 4.50
N ILE A 74 12.78 -0.93 4.96
CA ILE A 74 14.05 -0.94 4.23
C ILE A 74 14.00 -1.78 2.95
N GLU A 75 13.27 -2.90 2.94
CA GLU A 75 13.07 -3.70 1.73
C GLU A 75 12.26 -2.94 0.68
N VAL A 76 11.21 -2.22 1.09
CA VAL A 76 10.37 -1.40 0.21
C VAL A 76 11.19 -0.25 -0.36
N TYR A 77 11.89 0.51 0.50
CA TYR A 77 12.74 1.62 0.08
C TYR A 77 13.83 1.16 -0.88
N THR A 78 14.58 0.11 -0.54
CA THR A 78 15.67 -0.42 -1.37
C THR A 78 15.16 -0.87 -2.73
N SER A 79 14.01 -1.56 -2.77
CA SER A 79 13.38 -2.01 -4.01
C SER A 79 12.97 -0.84 -4.91
N LEU A 80 12.36 0.19 -4.33
CA LEU A 80 11.95 1.41 -5.05
C LEU A 80 13.15 2.20 -5.55
N ARG A 81 14.17 2.38 -4.70
CA ARG A 81 15.42 3.08 -5.05
C ARG A 81 16.13 2.37 -6.19
N ASN A 82 16.29 1.06 -6.12
CA ASN A 82 16.97 0.28 -7.16
C ASN A 82 16.20 0.32 -8.48
N CYS A 83 14.86 0.28 -8.42
CA CYS A 83 14.02 0.53 -9.59
C CYS A 83 14.28 1.93 -10.18
N ALA A 84 14.24 2.97 -9.36
CA ALA A 84 14.41 4.34 -9.83
C ALA A 84 15.78 4.54 -10.48
N LEU A 85 16.86 4.04 -9.86
CA LEU A 85 18.21 4.07 -10.42
C LEU A 85 18.32 3.33 -11.75
N LYS A 86 17.71 2.14 -11.85
CA LYS A 86 17.71 1.35 -13.10
C LYS A 86 17.06 2.08 -14.27
N TYR A 87 16.05 2.89 -14.01
CA TYR A 87 15.30 3.62 -15.04
C TYR A 87 15.64 5.11 -15.10
N SER A 88 16.68 5.55 -14.38
CA SER A 88 17.08 6.96 -14.27
C SER A 88 15.93 7.90 -13.85
N TYR A 89 15.08 7.43 -12.93
CA TYR A 89 14.01 8.22 -12.33
C TYR A 89 14.49 8.86 -11.02
N ASP A 90 14.01 10.07 -10.77
CA ASP A 90 14.26 10.87 -9.56
C ASP A 90 13.13 10.75 -8.52
N LYS A 91 12.03 10.05 -8.85
CA LYS A 91 10.83 9.94 -8.01
C LYS A 91 10.53 8.50 -7.63
N ILE A 92 10.11 8.33 -6.38
CA ILE A 92 9.52 7.10 -5.86
C ILE A 92 8.22 7.40 -5.11
N ARG A 93 7.30 6.44 -5.03
CA ARG A 93 6.08 6.56 -4.22
C ARG A 93 5.55 5.22 -3.72
N ILE A 94 4.72 5.30 -2.67
CA ILE A 94 3.82 4.23 -2.27
C ILE A 94 2.38 4.66 -2.61
N SER A 95 1.60 3.78 -3.24
CA SER A 95 0.24 4.01 -3.71
C SER A 95 -0.59 2.71 -3.64
N GLY A 96 -1.59 2.54 -4.52
CA GLY A 96 -2.40 1.32 -4.63
C GLY A 96 -3.67 1.35 -3.81
N ASN A 97 -3.54 1.25 -2.47
CA ASN A 97 -4.66 1.31 -1.54
C ASN A 97 -4.51 2.52 -0.60
N GLU A 98 -4.65 2.36 0.72
CA GLU A 98 -4.47 3.45 1.69
C GLU A 98 -3.07 3.37 2.32
N PRO A 99 -2.06 4.14 1.86
CA PRO A 99 -0.70 4.04 2.37
C PRO A 99 -0.56 4.47 3.82
N THR A 100 -1.49 5.24 4.39
CA THR A 100 -1.33 5.77 5.76
C THR A 100 -1.71 4.77 6.86
N ILE A 101 -2.41 3.68 6.53
CA ILE A 101 -2.62 2.55 7.45
C ILE A 101 -1.27 1.89 7.76
N GLY A 102 -0.92 1.78 9.04
CA GLY A 102 0.42 1.37 9.47
C GLY A 102 1.44 2.50 9.42
N ARG A 103 1.07 3.72 9.83
CA ARG A 103 1.91 4.94 9.78
C ARG A 103 3.36 4.75 10.22
N ARG A 104 3.64 3.92 11.23
CA ARG A 104 5.01 3.63 11.70
C ARG A 104 5.91 3.02 10.63
N HIS A 105 5.35 2.27 9.68
CA HIS A 105 6.09 1.72 8.56
C HIS A 105 6.56 2.78 7.54
N LEU A 106 5.98 3.99 7.57
CA LEU A 106 6.33 5.10 6.67
C LEU A 106 7.39 6.05 7.26
N LEU A 107 7.64 5.99 8.57
CA LEU A 107 8.55 6.88 9.32
C LEU A 107 9.86 6.16 9.61
#